data_AF-D9PJ26-F1
#
_entry.id   AF-D9PJ26-F1
#
_cell.length_a   1.000
_cell.length_b   1.000
_cell.length_c   1.000
_cell.angle_alpha   90.00
_cell.angle_beta   90.00
_cell.angle_gamma   90.00
#
_symmetry.space_group_name_H-M   'P 1'
#
loop_
_entity.id
_entity.type
_entity.pdbx_description
1 polymer ?
#
loop_
_entity_poly.entity_id
_entity_poly.type
_entity_poly.pdbx_seq_one_letter_code
_entity_poly.pdbx_strand_id
1 'polypeptide(L)' 'MVRVNLWSRIGNKLYAILGERKNTSSFDDVFDAVSSVHWRTYIQKPFPIVVNAKSIKSSLTSIPALQ' A
#
# COMPACT_ATOMS: atom_id res chain seq x y z
N MET A 1 -5.90 -9.76 -14.56
CA MET A 1 -4.58 -9.33 -14.03
C MET A 1 -3.42 -10.23 -14.48
N VAL A 2 -3.60 -11.55 -14.62
CA VAL A 2 -2.52 -12.51 -14.97
C VAL A 2 -1.80 -12.22 -16.30
N ARG A 3 -2.52 -11.77 -17.34
CA ARG A 3 -1.91 -11.48 -18.64
C ARG A 3 -0.86 -10.37 -18.57
N VAL A 4 -1.06 -9.32 -17.79
CA VAL A 4 -0.09 -8.21 -17.75
C VAL A 4 1.24 -8.68 -17.14
N ASN A 5 1.19 -9.51 -16.09
CA ASN A 5 2.40 -10.09 -15.50
C ASN A 5 3.14 -11.02 -16.46
N LEU A 6 2.44 -11.76 -17.31
CA LEU A 6 3.07 -12.69 -18.24
C LEU A 6 3.67 -12.01 -19.47
N TRP A 7 2.98 -10.98 -19.99
CA TRP A 7 3.31 -10.37 -21.28
C TRP A 7 4.20 -9.12 -21.18
N SER A 8 4.31 -8.50 -20.00
CA SER A 8 5.16 -7.32 -19.83
C SER A 8 6.63 -7.73 -19.74
N ARG A 9 7.43 -7.33 -20.75
CA ARG A 9 8.90 -7.54 -20.77
C ARG A 9 9.69 -6.33 -20.28
N ILE A 10 9.00 -5.24 -19.96
CA ILE A 10 9.61 -3.93 -19.65
C ILE A 10 9.22 -3.45 -18.24
N GLY A 11 8.06 -3.86 -17.73
CA GLY A 11 7.57 -3.42 -16.42
C GLY A 11 8.28 -4.12 -15.26
N ASN A 12 8.77 -3.35 -14.29
CA ASN A 12 9.47 -3.90 -13.11
C ASN A 12 8.53 -4.57 -12.10
N LYS A 13 7.43 -3.91 -11.73
CA LYS A 13 6.47 -4.42 -10.72
C LYS A 13 5.05 -3.97 -11.08
N LEU A 14 4.09 -4.88 -10.90
CA LEU A 14 2.65 -4.59 -11.03
C LEU A 14 2.07 -4.39 -9.64
N TYR A 15 1.47 -3.22 -9.39
CA TYR A 15 0.81 -2.89 -8.12
C TYR A 15 -0.71 -2.90 -8.29
N ALA A 16 -1.42 -3.38 -7.27
CA ALA A 16 -2.86 -3.20 -7.14
C ALA A 16 -3.13 -2.04 -6.17
N ILE A 17 -3.79 -0.99 -6.65
CA ILE A 17 -4.14 0.16 -5.82
C ILE A 17 -5.40 -0.19 -5.02
N LEU A 18 -5.27 -0.22 -3.69
CA LEU A 18 -6.35 -0.58 -2.76
C LEU A 18 -7.13 0.65 -2.26
N GLY A 19 -6.51 1.82 -2.31
CA GLY A 19 -7.10 3.08 -1.90
C GLY A 19 -6.13 4.23 -2.12
N GLU A 20 -6.68 5.41 -2.36
CA GLU A 20 -5.92 6.66 -2.47
C GLU A 20 -6.57 7.70 -1.58
N ARG A 21 -5.76 8.42 -0.79
CA ARG A 21 -6.21 9.53 0.05
C ARG A 21 -5.29 10.72 -0.16
N LYS A 22 -5.88 11.90 -0.34
CA LYS A 22 -5.14 13.17 -0.52
C LYS A 22 -5.09 13.93 0.80
N ASN A 23 -4.06 14.77 0.95
CA ASN A 23 -3.90 15.70 2.08
C ASN A 23 -3.84 15.04 3.46
N THR A 24 -3.18 13.89 3.56
CA THR A 24 -2.94 13.26 4.85
C THR A 24 -1.80 13.97 5.58
N SER A 25 -2.14 14.72 6.64
CA SER A 25 -1.18 15.47 7.44
C SER A 25 -0.80 14.79 8.77
N SER A 26 -1.61 13.84 9.25
CA SER A 26 -1.40 13.11 10.51
C SER A 26 -1.19 11.61 10.28
N PHE A 27 -0.54 10.94 11.24
CA PHE A 27 -0.42 9.48 11.25
C PHE A 27 -1.78 8.80 11.47
N ASP A 28 -2.67 9.40 12.25
CA ASP A 28 -4.02 8.87 12.50
C ASP A 28 -4.83 8.75 11.20
N ASP A 29 -4.73 9.77 10.35
CA ASP A 29 -5.38 9.77 9.04
C ASP A 29 -4.85 8.65 8.11
N VAL A 30 -3.56 8.31 8.23
CA VAL A 30 -2.99 7.16 7.48
C VAL A 30 -3.56 5.87 8.04
N PHE A 31 -3.59 5.73 9.36
CA PHE A 31 -4.08 4.53 10.03
C PHE A 31 -5.56 4.26 9.73
N ASP A 32 -6.39 5.30 9.76
CA ASP A 32 -7.81 5.22 9.41
C ASP A 32 -8.00 4.81 7.95
N ALA A 33 -7.20 5.37 7.04
CA ALA A 33 -7.24 5.02 5.63
C ALA A 33 -6.87 3.54 5.40
N VAL A 34 -5.81 3.05 6.05
CA VAL A 34 -5.37 1.64 5.97
C VAL A 34 -6.41 0.70 6.58
N SER A 35 -7.00 1.08 7.71
CA SER A 35 -8.02 0.29 8.42
C SER A 35 -9.34 0.21 7.65
N SER A 36 -9.66 1.22 6.83
CA SER A 36 -10.85 1.22 5.97
C SER A 36 -10.79 0.18 4.83
N VAL A 37 -9.60 -0.33 4.51
CA VAL A 37 -9.42 -1.32 3.43
C VAL A 37 -9.90 -2.69 3.90
N HIS A 38 -10.72 -3.35 3.08
CA HIS A 38 -11.25 -4.68 3.37
C HIS A 38 -10.21 -5.78 3.10
N TRP A 39 -9.21 -5.91 3.99
CA TRP A 39 -8.07 -6.83 3.84
C TRP A 39 -8.46 -8.30 3.63
N ARG A 40 -9.59 -8.73 4.20
CA ARG A 40 -10.06 -10.13 4.12
C ARG A 40 -10.41 -10.58 2.71
N THR A 41 -10.74 -9.65 1.81
CA THR A 41 -11.01 -9.94 0.40
C THR A 41 -9.73 -10.28 -0.37
N TYR A 42 -8.58 -9.76 0.08
CA TYR A 42 -7.30 -9.87 -0.62
C TYR A 42 -6.33 -10.87 0.02
N ILE A 43 -6.38 -11.02 1.35
CA ILE A 43 -5.41 -11.80 2.12
C ILE A 43 -6.14 -12.92 2.87
N GLN A 44 -5.81 -14.16 2.52
CA GLN A 44 -6.27 -15.35 3.23
C GLN A 44 -5.35 -15.63 4.43
N LYS A 45 -5.87 -16.21 5.53
CA LYS A 45 -5.01 -16.61 6.66
C LYS A 45 -4.31 -17.94 6.30
N PRO A 46 -3.02 -18.18 6.67
CA PRO A 46 -2.11 -17.37 7.49
C PRO A 46 -0.91 -16.82 6.69
N PHE A 47 -1.14 -15.92 5.73
CA PHE A 47 -0.03 -15.34 4.95
C PHE A 47 0.59 -14.13 5.66
N PRO A 48 1.93 -14.05 5.80
CA PRO A 48 2.61 -12.90 6.38
C PRO A 48 2.50 -11.69 5.46
N ILE A 49 2.26 -10.52 6.03
CA ILE A 49 2.16 -9.23 5.32
C ILE A 49 3.45 -8.46 5.54
N VAL A 50 4.13 -8.07 4.46
CA VAL A 50 5.34 -7.24 4.51
C VAL A 50 4.98 -5.82 4.10
N VAL A 51 5.08 -4.87 5.03
CA VAL A 51 4.78 -3.46 4.80
C VAL A 51 6.03 -2.73 4.32
N ASN A 52 5.95 -2.11 3.14
CA ASN A 52 6.98 -1.22 2.61
C ASN A 52 6.38 0.18 2.43
N ALA A 53 6.93 1.17 3.12
CA ALA A 53 6.48 2.55 3.05
C ALA A 53 7.53 3.43 2.33
N LYS A 54 7.07 4.39 1.54
CA LYS A 54 7.91 5.42 0.91
C LYS A 54 7.23 6.78 1.07
N SER A 55 7.89 7.70 1.76
CA SER A 55 7.46 9.09 1.90
C SER A 55 8.39 10.00 1.10
N ILE A 56 7.83 10.85 0.23
CA ILE A 56 8.58 11.82 -0.58
C ILE A 56 7.91 13.18 -0.40
N LYS A 57 8.68 14.19 0.03
CA LYS A 57 8.21 15.58 0.21
C LYS A 57 6.86 15.70 0.96
N SER A 58 6.64 14.83 1.95
CA SER A 58 5.41 14.80 2.75
C SER A 58 5.70 15.24 4.18
N SER A 59 4.68 15.72 4.90
CA SER A 59 4.80 16.10 6.31
C SER A 59 5.21 14.93 7.21
N LEU A 60 4.83 13.71 6.83
CA LEU A 60 5.17 12.47 7.51
C LEU A 60 6.53 11.95 7.01
N THR A 61 7.61 12.34 7.68
CA THR A 61 8.98 11.95 7.31
C THR A 61 9.44 10.63 7.93
N SER A 62 8.81 10.20 9.02
CA SER A 62 9.19 8.97 9.73
C SER A 62 8.64 7.73 9.04
N ILE A 63 9.51 7.03 8.32
CA ILE A 63 9.22 5.76 7.63
C ILE A 63 8.97 4.61 8.63
N PRO A 64 9.71 4.47 9.76
CA PRO A 64 9.47 3.38 10.71
C PRO A 64 8.08 3.44 11.36
N ALA A 65 7.53 4.64 11.54
CA ALA A 65 6.20 4.83 12.12
C ALA A 65 5.05 4.42 11.17
N LEU A 66 5.37 4.13 9.90
CA LEU A 66 4.43 3.71 8.86
C LEU A 66 4.46 2.18 8.61
N GLN A 67 5.40 1.45 9.23
CA GLN A 67 5.57 0.00 9.03
C GLN A 67 4.84 -0.85 10.07
#